data_AF-A0A397ZRS9-F1
#
_entry.id   AF-A0A397ZRS9-F1
#
_cell.length_a   1.000
_cell.length_b   1.000
_cell.length_c   1.000
_cell.angle_alpha   90.00
_cell.angle_beta   90.00
_cell.angle_gamma   90.00
#
_symmetry.space_group_name_H-M   'P 1'
#
loop_
_entity.id
_entity.type
_entity.pdbx_description
1 polymer ?
#
loop_
_entity_poly.entity_id
_entity_poly.type
_entity_poly.pdbx_seq_one_letter_code
_entity_poly.pdbx_strand_id
1 'polypeptide(L)'
;MAAATVLRHFTPISSSLKPPSRHHRRFLHHSLFPKLPSHSPPSLLKFGAENSEPQPPPSLPETDCPVPPEQQPINEYQSLSSSFPFSWASGELVEYSSRLFITGASFAFFVGLPVSWFGSVGPEYEPVKRILAASSSGIFVVTLAVVRMYLGWAYVGNRLLSATVEYEETGWYDGQVWVKTPQVLARDRLLGSFSVKPVLTRLKNTLVILGLSLILVVNLGNSPIASSYKTYKDPRDRSSMPIPGAYNDETARTFEPEAFCGEPSSDEPSSDLL
;
A
#
# COMPACT_ATOMS: atom_id res chain seq x y z
N MET A 1 -9.87 -2.52 41.10
CA MET A 1 -9.83 -3.93 41.53
C MET A 1 -10.81 -4.71 40.67
N ALA A 2 -10.32 -5.79 40.04
CA ALA A 2 -10.98 -6.97 39.46
C ALA A 2 -12.29 -6.78 38.65
N ALA A 3 -12.38 -7.00 37.33
CA ALA A 3 -12.05 -8.17 36.50
C ALA A 3 -12.89 -9.43 36.81
N ALA A 4 -13.69 -9.84 35.82
CA ALA A 4 -14.11 -11.22 35.45
C ALA A 4 -15.55 -11.19 34.89
N THR A 5 -16.02 -11.96 33.91
CA THR A 5 -15.47 -12.89 32.91
C THR A 5 -16.72 -13.30 32.11
N VAL A 6 -16.75 -13.16 30.78
CA VAL A 6 -17.77 -13.80 29.94
C VAL A 6 -17.05 -14.61 28.87
N LEU A 7 -17.31 -15.91 28.86
CA LEU A 7 -16.56 -16.89 28.08
C LEU A 7 -17.54 -17.90 27.43
N ARG A 8 -17.39 -18.03 26.09
CA ARG A 8 -17.76 -19.15 25.19
C ARG A 8 -19.26 -19.34 24.92
N HIS A 9 -19.69 -19.61 23.68
CA HIS A 9 -19.18 -20.60 22.73
C HIS A 9 -19.46 -20.21 21.27
N PHE A 10 -18.46 -20.38 20.39
CA PHE A 10 -18.64 -20.56 18.95
C PHE A 10 -17.83 -21.79 18.51
N THR A 11 -18.49 -22.73 17.86
CA THR A 11 -17.92 -23.92 17.22
C THR A 11 -17.66 -23.67 15.73
N PRO A 12 -16.62 -24.28 15.13
CA PRO A 12 -16.28 -24.08 13.72
C PRO A 12 -16.94 -25.14 12.81
N ILE A 13 -17.41 -24.73 11.63
CA ILE A 13 -17.70 -25.65 10.52
C ILE A 13 -16.67 -25.43 9.42
N SER A 14 -15.99 -26.54 9.12
CA SER A 14 -15.03 -26.73 8.06
C SER A 14 -15.74 -26.95 6.72
N SER A 15 -15.31 -26.28 5.66
CA SER A 15 -15.58 -26.73 4.29
C SER A 15 -14.38 -26.43 3.37
N SER A 16 -13.59 -27.48 3.21
CA SER A 16 -12.63 -27.72 2.15
C SER A 16 -13.27 -27.57 0.77
N LEU A 17 -12.73 -26.70 -0.09
CA LEU A 17 -12.86 -26.82 -1.55
C LEU A 17 -11.60 -26.25 -2.22
N LYS A 18 -10.82 -27.16 -2.81
CA LYS A 18 -9.60 -26.97 -3.59
C LYS A 18 -9.96 -26.52 -5.02
N PRO A 19 -9.36 -25.46 -5.58
CA PRO A 19 -9.39 -25.24 -7.02
C PRO A 19 -8.15 -25.85 -7.72
N PRO A 20 -8.29 -26.44 -8.92
CA PRO A 20 -7.17 -26.98 -9.68
C PRO A 20 -6.46 -25.91 -10.51
N SER A 21 -5.14 -26.06 -10.62
CA SER A 21 -4.27 -25.38 -11.58
C SER A 21 -4.62 -25.77 -13.01
N ARG A 22 -4.56 -24.83 -13.97
CA ARG A 22 -4.32 -25.18 -15.37
C ARG A 22 -3.51 -24.12 -16.11
N HIS A 23 -2.53 -24.66 -16.82
CA HIS A 23 -1.45 -23.99 -17.54
C HIS A 23 -1.90 -23.16 -18.75
N HIS A 24 -1.08 -22.16 -19.06
CA HIS A 24 -0.93 -21.51 -20.36
C HIS A 24 -0.89 -22.50 -21.54
N ARG A 25 -1.59 -22.17 -22.62
CA ARG A 25 -1.07 -22.40 -23.99
C ARG A 25 -1.73 -21.45 -25.00
N ARG A 26 -0.90 -20.64 -25.67
CA ARG A 26 -1.21 -19.88 -26.90
C ARG A 26 -0.93 -20.74 -28.14
N PHE A 27 -1.54 -20.31 -29.25
CA PHE A 27 -1.08 -20.33 -30.67
C PHE A 27 -1.92 -21.15 -31.69
N LEU A 28 -2.47 -20.36 -32.63
CA LEU A 28 -2.40 -20.43 -34.11
C LEU A 28 -3.50 -21.03 -34.99
N HIS A 29 -3.81 -20.19 -35.99
CA HIS A 29 -4.47 -20.37 -37.28
C HIS A 29 -4.21 -21.71 -38.00
N HIS A 30 -5.25 -22.26 -38.66
CA HIS A 30 -5.33 -22.27 -40.13
C HIS A 30 -6.68 -22.81 -40.64
N SER A 31 -7.15 -22.17 -41.70
CA SER A 31 -8.30 -22.46 -42.57
C SER A 31 -8.24 -23.80 -43.29
N LEU A 32 -9.40 -24.45 -43.53
CA LEU A 32 -9.67 -25.34 -44.68
C LEU A 32 -11.18 -25.60 -44.84
N PHE A 33 -11.77 -25.11 -45.95
CA PHE A 33 -13.06 -25.55 -46.49
C PHE A 33 -12.87 -26.84 -47.34
N PRO A 34 -13.90 -27.69 -47.55
CA PRO A 34 -14.66 -27.57 -48.81
C PRO A 34 -16.16 -27.99 -48.80
N LYS A 35 -16.89 -27.35 -49.74
CA LYS A 35 -18.17 -27.59 -50.44
C LYS A 35 -18.88 -28.96 -50.35
N LEU A 36 -20.23 -28.93 -50.36
CA LEU A 36 -21.16 -29.64 -51.28
C LEU A 36 -22.58 -28.98 -51.22
N PRO A 37 -23.54 -29.25 -52.15
CA PRO A 37 -24.29 -28.19 -52.85
C PRO A 37 -25.84 -28.25 -52.74
N SER A 38 -26.45 -27.11 -53.10
CA SER A 38 -27.71 -26.93 -53.88
C SER A 38 -28.94 -27.77 -53.53
N HIS A 39 -30.01 -27.12 -53.02
CA HIS A 39 -31.36 -27.20 -53.58
C HIS A 39 -32.14 -25.90 -53.29
N SER A 40 -32.84 -25.39 -54.30
CA SER A 40 -33.59 -24.14 -54.35
C SER A 40 -35.11 -24.37 -54.06
N PRO A 41 -36.00 -23.36 -54.10
CA PRO A 41 -36.87 -22.97 -52.98
C PRO A 41 -38.35 -23.34 -53.20
N PRO A 42 -39.26 -22.90 -52.33
CA PRO A 42 -40.34 -22.08 -52.87
C PRO A 42 -40.58 -20.79 -52.08
N SER A 43 -40.86 -19.76 -52.87
CA SER A 43 -41.40 -18.45 -52.51
C SER A 43 -42.69 -18.56 -51.70
N LEU A 44 -42.81 -17.81 -50.60
CA LEU A 44 -44.09 -17.29 -50.13
C LEU A 44 -43.90 -16.10 -49.16
N LEU A 45 -44.64 -15.03 -49.49
CA LEU A 45 -45.03 -13.89 -48.66
C LEU A 45 -43.98 -12.82 -48.34
N LYS A 46 -43.99 -11.81 -49.22
CA LYS A 46 -43.44 -10.48 -49.04
C LYS A 46 -44.34 -9.70 -48.08
N PHE A 47 -44.01 -9.68 -46.79
CA PHE A 47 -44.54 -8.68 -45.86
C PHE A 47 -43.54 -7.54 -45.77
N GLY A 48 -43.98 -6.34 -46.16
CA GLY A 48 -43.25 -5.11 -45.87
C GLY A 48 -43.22 -4.90 -44.36
N ALA A 49 -42.03 -4.83 -43.79
CA ALA A 49 -41.81 -4.42 -42.41
C ALA A 49 -40.95 -3.16 -42.45
N GLU A 50 -41.60 -2.03 -42.19
CA GLU A 50 -40.98 -0.76 -41.82
C GLU A 50 -40.09 -0.94 -40.58
N ASN A 51 -38.88 -0.40 -40.68
CA ASN A 51 -38.04 0.21 -39.64
C ASN A 51 -38.33 -0.12 -38.16
N SER A 52 -37.34 -0.72 -37.49
CA SER A 52 -36.95 -0.38 -36.10
C SER A 52 -35.62 -1.06 -35.78
N GLU A 53 -34.52 -0.42 -36.20
CA GLU A 53 -33.22 -0.70 -35.61
C GLU A 53 -33.19 -0.07 -34.20
N PRO A 54 -32.81 -0.79 -33.14
CA PRO A 54 -32.72 -0.20 -31.81
C PRO A 54 -31.66 0.90 -31.80
N GLN A 55 -32.09 2.16 -31.78
CA GLN A 55 -31.18 3.28 -31.59
C GLN A 55 -30.42 3.10 -30.27
N PRO A 56 -29.09 3.28 -30.25
CA PRO A 56 -28.37 3.46 -29.00
C PRO A 56 -28.98 4.64 -28.22
N PRO A 57 -28.93 4.60 -26.88
CA PRO A 57 -29.55 5.64 -26.05
C PRO A 57 -29.06 7.03 -26.49
N PRO A 58 -29.95 8.04 -26.54
CA PRO A 58 -29.62 9.36 -27.06
C PRO A 58 -28.43 9.93 -26.28
N SER A 59 -27.38 10.31 -26.99
CA SER A 59 -26.31 11.13 -26.46
C SER A 59 -26.94 12.41 -25.89
N LEU A 60 -26.52 12.79 -24.69
CA LEU A 60 -26.88 14.07 -24.07
C LEU A 60 -26.68 15.20 -25.09
N PRO A 61 -27.55 16.22 -25.12
CA PRO A 61 -27.49 17.27 -26.12
C PRO A 61 -26.08 17.85 -26.15
N GLU A 62 -25.38 17.64 -27.27
CA GLU A 62 -24.12 18.31 -27.58
C GLU A 62 -24.47 19.80 -27.61
N THR A 63 -24.21 20.47 -26.49
CA THR A 63 -24.14 21.92 -26.46
C THR A 63 -22.98 22.25 -27.38
N ASP A 64 -23.18 23.03 -28.45
CA ASP A 64 -22.12 23.49 -29.35
C ASP A 64 -20.97 24.10 -28.53
N CYS A 65 -19.95 23.30 -28.25
CA CYS A 65 -18.79 23.69 -27.46
C CYS A 65 -17.67 24.00 -28.46
N PRO A 66 -17.11 25.23 -28.48
CA PRO A 66 -16.02 25.58 -29.38
C PRO A 66 -14.69 24.94 -28.96
N VAL A 67 -14.62 24.43 -27.72
CA VAL A 67 -13.42 23.82 -27.15
C VAL A 67 -13.14 22.45 -27.78
N PRO A 68 -11.94 22.22 -28.36
CA PRO A 68 -11.52 20.92 -28.87
C PRO A 68 -11.71 19.81 -27.84
N PRO A 69 -12.17 18.61 -28.24
CA PRO A 69 -12.57 17.57 -27.30
C PRO A 69 -11.46 17.18 -26.32
N GLU A 70 -10.21 17.15 -26.75
CA GLU A 70 -9.05 16.78 -25.92
C GLU A 70 -8.80 17.77 -24.78
N GLN A 71 -9.17 19.04 -24.98
CA GLN A 71 -9.02 20.11 -24.00
C GLN A 71 -10.27 20.29 -23.12
N GLN A 72 -11.31 19.48 -23.33
CA GLN A 72 -12.51 19.53 -22.50
C GLN A 72 -12.24 18.89 -21.13
N PRO A 73 -12.60 19.55 -20.02
CA PRO A 73 -12.35 19.04 -18.66
C PRO A 73 -12.93 17.63 -18.40
N ILE A 74 -14.04 17.30 -19.04
CA ILE A 74 -14.67 15.96 -18.92
C ILE A 74 -13.86 14.86 -19.60
N ASN A 75 -13.23 15.15 -20.74
CA ASN A 75 -12.41 14.20 -21.47
C ASN A 75 -11.04 14.04 -20.80
N GLU A 76 -10.48 15.12 -20.25
CA GLU A 76 -9.31 15.06 -19.37
C GLU A 76 -9.58 14.20 -18.13
N TYR A 77 -10.75 14.34 -17.51
CA TYR A 77 -11.16 13.47 -16.40
C TYR A 77 -11.24 12.00 -16.80
N GLN A 78 -11.87 11.68 -17.93
CA GLN A 78 -11.99 10.30 -18.40
C GLN A 78 -10.61 9.70 -18.71
N SER A 79 -9.76 10.46 -19.40
CA SER A 79 -8.38 10.10 -19.70
C SER A 79 -7.57 9.87 -18.41
N LEU A 80 -7.65 10.79 -17.44
CA LEU A 80 -6.96 10.64 -16.16
C LEU A 80 -7.47 9.44 -15.37
N SER A 81 -8.79 9.25 -15.27
CA SER A 81 -9.39 8.13 -14.52
C SER A 81 -9.07 6.74 -15.10
N SER A 82 -8.76 6.66 -16.40
CA SER A 82 -8.36 5.39 -17.05
C SER A 82 -6.84 5.19 -17.04
N SER A 83 -6.06 6.26 -16.96
CA SER A 83 -4.60 6.20 -16.96
C SER A 83 -3.99 5.57 -15.70
N PHE A 84 -2.85 4.92 -15.88
CA PHE A 84 -2.02 4.45 -14.77
C PHE A 84 -1.20 5.62 -14.20
N PRO A 85 -1.08 5.78 -12.87
CA PRO A 85 -1.64 4.95 -11.80
C PRO A 85 -2.97 5.51 -11.23
N PHE A 86 -3.53 6.55 -11.85
CA PHE A 86 -4.70 7.30 -11.38
C PHE A 86 -5.97 6.45 -11.30
N SER A 87 -6.12 5.45 -12.17
CA SER A 87 -7.23 4.50 -12.17
C SER A 87 -7.36 3.70 -10.88
N TRP A 88 -6.27 3.54 -10.13
CA TRP A 88 -6.26 2.84 -8.85
C TRP A 88 -7.05 3.61 -7.79
N ALA A 89 -6.98 4.94 -7.83
CA ALA A 89 -7.63 5.81 -6.85
C ALA A 89 -9.14 5.92 -7.08
N SER A 90 -9.61 5.74 -8.32
CA SER A 90 -11.04 5.69 -8.67
C SER A 90 -11.70 4.32 -8.43
N GLY A 91 -10.91 3.26 -8.21
CA GLY A 91 -11.40 1.90 -8.00
C GLY A 91 -11.90 1.59 -6.58
N GLU A 92 -12.05 0.30 -6.30
CA GLU A 92 -12.43 -0.21 -4.98
C GLU A 92 -11.29 0.00 -3.95
N LEU A 93 -11.65 0.24 -2.68
CA LEU A 93 -10.69 0.49 -1.60
C LEU A 93 -9.70 -0.67 -1.37
N VAL A 94 -10.17 -1.92 -1.51
CA VAL A 94 -9.33 -3.11 -1.31
C VAL A 94 -8.32 -3.25 -2.45
N GLU A 95 -8.76 -3.03 -3.68
CA GLU A 95 -7.89 -3.07 -4.85
C GLU A 95 -6.87 -1.92 -4.83
N TYR A 96 -7.30 -0.72 -4.46
CA TYR A 96 -6.42 0.43 -4.26
C TYR A 96 -5.33 0.15 -3.21
N SER A 97 -5.73 -0.27 -2.02
CA SER A 97 -4.78 -0.50 -0.91
C SER A 97 -3.84 -1.67 -1.17
N SER A 98 -4.31 -2.75 -1.77
CA SER A 98 -3.47 -3.90 -2.14
C SER A 98 -2.42 -3.52 -3.19
N ARG A 99 -2.79 -2.77 -4.23
CA ARG A 99 -1.84 -2.28 -5.25
C ARG A 99 -0.78 -1.36 -4.65
N LEU A 100 -1.20 -0.49 -3.73
CA LEU A 100 -0.28 0.41 -3.04
C LEU A 100 0.69 -0.37 -2.13
N PHE A 101 0.19 -1.37 -1.41
CA PHE A 101 1.00 -2.25 -0.57
C PHE A 101 1.99 -3.08 -1.39
N ILE A 102 1.56 -3.69 -2.49
CA ILE A 102 2.42 -4.46 -3.39
C ILE A 102 3.53 -3.57 -3.96
N THR A 103 3.19 -2.35 -4.37
CA THR A 103 4.17 -1.37 -4.87
C THR A 103 5.17 -0.99 -3.76
N GLY A 104 4.70 -0.69 -2.55
CA GLY A 104 5.59 -0.38 -1.43
C GLY A 104 6.49 -1.55 -1.04
N ALA A 105 5.93 -2.77 -0.98
CA ALA A 105 6.65 -3.98 -0.64
C ALA A 105 7.70 -4.35 -1.69
N SER A 106 7.40 -4.17 -2.99
CA SER A 106 8.38 -4.43 -4.05
C SER A 106 9.56 -3.47 -3.96
N PHE A 107 9.33 -2.17 -3.76
CA PHE A 107 10.41 -1.20 -3.57
C PHE A 107 11.19 -1.45 -2.26
N ALA A 108 10.51 -1.80 -1.17
CA ALA A 108 11.17 -2.18 0.08
C ALA A 108 12.07 -3.41 -0.10
N PHE A 109 11.63 -4.41 -0.87
CA PHE A 109 12.39 -5.64 -1.10
C PHE A 109 13.54 -5.47 -2.10
N PHE A 110 13.29 -4.85 -3.25
CA PHE A 110 14.29 -4.74 -4.32
C PHE A 110 15.28 -3.59 -4.13
N VAL A 111 14.88 -2.50 -3.46
CA VAL A 111 15.73 -1.33 -3.23
C VAL A 111 16.06 -1.18 -1.75
N GLY A 112 15.04 -1.23 -0.89
CA GLY A 112 15.20 -1.04 0.55
C GLY A 112 16.15 -2.06 1.19
N LEU A 113 15.99 -3.36 0.88
CA LEU A 113 16.84 -4.40 1.47
C LEU A 113 18.30 -4.30 1.02
N PRO A 114 18.65 -4.23 -0.29
CA PRO A 114 20.04 -4.04 -0.70
C PRO A 114 20.66 -2.78 -0.11
N VAL A 115 19.95 -1.65 -0.14
CA VAL A 115 20.44 -0.37 0.42
C VAL A 115 20.69 -0.50 1.92
N SER A 116 19.77 -1.12 2.67
CA SER A 116 19.94 -1.33 4.12
C SER A 116 21.08 -2.31 4.45
N TRP A 117 21.34 -3.28 3.57
CA TRP A 117 22.38 -4.27 3.75
C TRP A 117 23.77 -3.69 3.51
N PHE A 118 23.96 -2.93 2.42
CA PHE A 118 25.25 -2.31 2.08
C PHE A 118 25.54 -1.04 2.87
N GLY A 119 24.50 -0.27 3.25
CA GLY A 119 24.67 1.00 3.97
C GLY A 119 24.97 0.85 5.47
N SER A 120 24.80 -0.33 6.06
CA SER A 120 25.00 -0.57 7.49
C SER A 120 26.43 -1.01 7.80
N VAL A 121 27.32 -0.05 8.07
CA VAL A 121 28.67 -0.32 8.60
C VAL A 121 28.58 -0.54 10.13
N GLY A 122 28.10 -1.71 10.57
CA GLY A 122 27.88 -2.02 12.00
C GLY A 122 27.07 -3.30 12.24
N PRO A 123 27.20 -3.94 13.42
CA PRO A 123 27.34 -5.39 13.60
C PRO A 123 26.12 -6.20 13.16
N GLU A 124 26.37 -7.47 12.84
CA GLU A 124 25.48 -8.43 12.20
C GLU A 124 24.14 -8.75 12.92
N TYR A 125 23.86 -8.10 14.06
CA TYR A 125 22.84 -8.53 15.03
C TYR A 125 21.63 -7.60 15.16
N GLU A 126 21.45 -6.64 14.24
CA GLU A 126 20.34 -5.66 14.29
C GLU A 126 19.30 -5.84 13.15
N PRO A 127 18.68 -7.03 12.97
CA PRO A 127 17.77 -7.29 11.84
C PRO A 127 16.54 -6.37 11.85
N VAL A 128 16.08 -5.98 13.04
CA VAL A 128 14.91 -5.09 13.20
C VAL A 128 15.17 -3.71 12.57
N LYS A 129 16.34 -3.10 12.81
CA LYS A 129 16.66 -1.79 12.25
C LYS A 129 16.82 -1.84 10.73
N ARG A 130 17.36 -2.93 10.18
CA ARG A 130 17.46 -3.13 8.72
C ARG A 130 16.08 -3.24 8.07
N ILE A 131 15.18 -4.02 8.67
CA ILE A 131 13.80 -4.17 8.18
C ILE A 131 13.05 -2.83 8.27
N LEU A 132 13.21 -2.09 9.38
CA LEU A 132 12.61 -0.75 9.52
C LEU A 132 13.16 0.21 8.46
N ALA A 133 14.48 0.23 8.24
CA ALA A 133 15.11 1.05 7.20
C ALA A 133 14.61 0.68 5.79
N ALA A 134 14.53 -0.62 5.46
CA ALA A 134 13.99 -1.07 4.18
C ALA A 134 12.49 -0.75 4.03
N SER A 135 11.70 -0.84 5.11
CA SER A 135 10.29 -0.47 5.09
C SER A 135 10.08 1.03 4.86
N SER A 136 10.98 1.88 5.41
CA SER A 136 10.90 3.32 5.25
C SER A 136 11.04 3.77 3.79
N SER A 137 11.88 3.10 3.00
CA SER A 137 12.02 3.40 1.57
C SER A 137 10.77 3.02 0.77
N GLY A 138 10.12 1.90 1.11
CA GLY A 138 8.84 1.51 0.50
C GLY A 138 7.72 2.50 0.79
N ILE A 139 7.59 2.92 2.05
CA ILE A 139 6.61 3.94 2.47
C ILE A 139 6.87 5.27 1.76
N PHE A 140 8.14 5.66 1.61
CA PHE A 140 8.53 6.89 0.93
C PHE A 140 8.11 6.89 -0.55
N VAL A 141 8.42 5.82 -1.29
CA VAL A 141 8.03 5.70 -2.71
C VAL A 141 6.51 5.70 -2.88
N VAL A 142 5.80 4.97 -2.02
CA VAL A 142 4.34 4.96 -2.00
C VAL A 142 3.77 6.35 -1.73
N THR A 143 4.37 7.10 -0.81
CA THR A 143 3.96 8.48 -0.49
C THR A 143 4.09 9.37 -1.73
N LEU A 144 5.21 9.30 -2.46
CA LEU A 144 5.40 10.07 -3.70
C LEU A 144 4.37 9.69 -4.78
N ALA A 145 4.05 8.41 -4.93
CA ALA A 145 3.03 7.96 -5.87
C ALA A 145 1.64 8.52 -5.51
N VAL A 146 1.27 8.51 -4.22
CA VAL A 146 0.01 9.09 -3.73
C VAL A 146 -0.02 10.60 -3.92
N VAL A 147 1.08 11.32 -3.67
CA VAL A 147 1.17 12.76 -3.95
C VAL A 147 0.96 13.05 -5.44
N ARG A 148 1.60 12.28 -6.34
CA ARG A 148 1.41 12.41 -7.79
C ARG A 148 -0.06 12.19 -8.18
N MET A 149 -0.70 11.16 -7.63
CA MET A 149 -2.13 10.92 -7.86
C MET A 149 -2.97 12.09 -7.37
N TYR A 150 -2.73 12.55 -6.13
CA TYR A 150 -3.47 13.65 -5.50
C TYR A 150 -3.40 14.92 -6.35
N LEU A 151 -2.21 15.30 -6.82
CA LEU A 151 -2.03 16.48 -7.66
C LEU A 151 -2.79 16.38 -8.98
N GLY A 152 -2.76 15.22 -9.66
CA GLY A 152 -3.50 15.04 -10.91
C GLY A 152 -5.02 15.09 -10.71
N TRP A 153 -5.53 14.45 -9.64
CA TRP A 153 -6.95 14.51 -9.28
C TRP A 153 -7.39 15.91 -8.85
N ALA A 154 -6.53 16.65 -8.14
CA ALA A 154 -6.81 18.03 -7.72
C ALA A 154 -6.83 18.99 -8.92
N TYR A 155 -5.91 18.81 -9.87
CA TYR A 155 -5.85 19.60 -11.10
C TYR A 155 -7.14 19.45 -11.92
N VAL A 156 -7.53 18.21 -12.26
CA VAL A 156 -8.74 17.93 -13.03
C VAL A 156 -9.98 18.37 -12.25
N GLY A 157 -10.01 18.11 -10.93
CA GLY A 157 -11.10 18.54 -10.06
C GLY A 157 -11.30 20.05 -10.07
N ASN A 158 -10.22 20.83 -10.04
CA ASN A 158 -10.29 22.28 -10.13
C ASN A 158 -10.83 22.72 -11.50
N ARG A 159 -10.34 22.14 -12.61
CA ARG A 159 -10.76 22.48 -13.98
C ARG A 159 -12.21 22.08 -14.30
N LEU A 160 -12.71 21.00 -13.70
CA LEU A 160 -14.13 20.63 -13.75
C LEU A 160 -15.00 21.66 -13.03
N LEU A 161 -14.59 22.13 -11.85
CA LEU A 161 -15.38 23.06 -11.04
C LEU A 161 -15.28 24.52 -11.48
N SER A 162 -14.23 24.88 -12.21
CA SER A 162 -14.05 26.20 -12.83
C SER A 162 -15.15 26.50 -13.85
N ALA A 163 -15.64 27.75 -13.80
CA ALA A 163 -16.64 28.26 -14.74
C ALA A 163 -16.05 28.64 -16.10
N THR A 164 -14.74 28.87 -16.16
CA THR A 164 -13.99 29.19 -17.36
C THR A 164 -13.04 28.05 -17.72
N VAL A 165 -12.83 27.87 -19.02
CA VAL A 165 -11.86 26.92 -19.57
C VAL A 165 -11.02 27.67 -20.57
N GLU A 166 -9.72 27.72 -20.30
CA GLU A 166 -8.73 28.20 -21.27
C GLU A 166 -8.41 27.05 -22.22
N TYR A 167 -8.46 27.36 -23.51
CA TYR A 167 -8.31 26.40 -24.58
C TYR A 167 -7.59 27.03 -25.76
N GLU A 168 -6.80 26.23 -26.47
CA GLU A 168 -6.02 26.67 -27.61
C GLU A 168 -6.57 26.03 -28.87
N GLU A 169 -7.09 26.85 -29.79
CA GLU A 169 -7.63 26.36 -31.06
C GLU A 169 -6.51 26.06 -32.08
N THR A 170 -5.44 26.86 -32.14
CA THR A 170 -4.21 26.64 -32.94
C THR A 170 -3.07 27.56 -32.46
N GLY A 171 -1.82 27.19 -32.70
CA GLY A 171 -0.63 27.84 -32.11
C GLY A 171 -0.29 29.28 -32.55
N TRP A 172 0.74 29.82 -31.85
CA TRP A 172 1.33 31.18 -31.84
C TRP A 172 0.49 32.32 -31.25
N TYR A 173 -0.82 32.15 -31.09
CA TYR A 173 -1.67 33.12 -30.38
C TYR A 173 -2.04 32.60 -28.99
N ASP A 174 -2.21 33.52 -28.03
CA ASP A 174 -2.63 33.21 -26.67
C ASP A 174 -3.96 32.44 -26.68
N GLY A 175 -4.10 31.51 -25.73
CA GLY A 175 -5.31 30.70 -25.57
C GLY A 175 -6.56 31.57 -25.39
N GLN A 176 -7.68 31.08 -25.91
CA GLN A 176 -8.99 31.70 -25.71
C GLN A 176 -9.64 31.17 -24.42
N VAL A 177 -10.46 32.00 -23.79
CA VAL A 177 -11.20 31.60 -22.58
C VAL A 177 -12.67 31.41 -22.93
N TRP A 178 -13.15 30.19 -22.78
CA TRP A 178 -14.57 29.87 -22.92
C TRP A 178 -15.26 29.85 -21.55
N VAL A 179 -16.41 30.52 -21.44
CA VAL A 179 -17.27 30.46 -20.25
C VAL A 179 -18.27 29.33 -20.42
N LYS A 180 -18.26 28.37 -19.49
CA LYS A 180 -19.18 27.23 -19.52
C LYS A 180 -20.63 27.69 -19.42
N THR A 181 -21.50 27.14 -20.26
CA THR A 181 -22.94 27.33 -20.12
C THR A 181 -23.41 26.76 -18.77
N PRO A 182 -24.50 27.30 -18.17
CA PRO A 182 -24.95 26.86 -16.86
C PRO A 182 -25.32 25.37 -16.83
N GLN A 183 -25.77 24.80 -17.95
CA GLN A 183 -26.08 23.37 -18.10
C GLN A 183 -24.80 22.51 -18.00
N VAL A 184 -23.74 22.87 -18.73
CA VAL A 184 -22.45 22.16 -18.70
C VAL A 184 -21.80 22.28 -17.33
N LEU A 185 -21.83 23.47 -16.73
CA LEU A 185 -21.28 23.70 -15.40
C LEU A 185 -22.03 22.92 -14.31
N ALA A 186 -23.35 22.80 -14.40
CA ALA A 186 -24.13 21.98 -13.49
C ALA A 186 -23.76 20.50 -13.58
N ARG A 187 -23.61 19.96 -14.81
CA ARG A 187 -23.14 18.59 -15.07
C ARG A 187 -21.75 18.35 -14.48
N ASP A 188 -20.80 19.24 -14.74
CA ASP A 188 -19.43 19.13 -14.26
C ASP A 188 -19.35 19.19 -12.73
N ARG A 189 -20.17 20.04 -12.09
CA ARG A 189 -20.25 20.13 -10.62
C ARG A 189 -20.83 18.87 -10.00
N LEU A 190 -21.86 18.28 -10.61
CA LEU A 190 -22.41 17.00 -10.17
C LEU A 190 -21.32 15.93 -10.26
N LEU A 191 -20.68 15.77 -11.42
CA LEU A 191 -19.59 14.82 -11.62
C LEU A 191 -18.43 15.04 -10.62
N GLY A 192 -17.97 16.28 -10.47
CA GLY A 192 -16.89 16.64 -9.56
C GLY A 192 -17.23 16.36 -8.10
N SER A 193 -18.48 16.59 -7.69
CA SER A 193 -18.92 16.34 -6.32
C SER A 193 -19.09 14.84 -6.00
N PHE A 194 -19.60 14.04 -6.94
CA PHE A 194 -19.86 12.62 -6.71
C PHE A 194 -18.66 11.72 -6.98
N SER A 195 -17.82 12.04 -7.96
CA SER A 195 -16.67 11.20 -8.34
C SER A 195 -15.36 11.73 -7.78
N VAL A 196 -15.08 13.04 -7.92
CA VAL A 196 -13.75 13.58 -7.63
C VAL A 196 -13.54 13.84 -6.14
N LYS A 197 -14.52 14.42 -5.44
CA LYS A 197 -14.42 14.69 -3.99
C LYS A 197 -14.15 13.45 -3.12
N PRO A 198 -14.84 12.30 -3.28
CA PRO A 198 -14.53 11.14 -2.46
C PRO A 198 -13.12 10.60 -2.74
N VAL A 199 -12.66 10.62 -3.99
CA VAL A 199 -11.30 10.19 -4.37
C VAL A 199 -10.24 11.09 -3.74
N LEU A 200 -10.40 12.41 -3.84
CA LEU A 200 -9.49 13.38 -3.20
C LEU A 200 -9.44 13.21 -1.67
N THR A 201 -10.60 12.98 -1.04
CA THR A 201 -10.67 12.78 0.41
C THR A 201 -9.95 11.49 0.82
N ARG A 202 -10.13 10.41 0.07
CA ARG A 202 -9.42 9.13 0.29
C ARG A 202 -7.91 9.32 0.15
N LEU A 203 -7.45 9.98 -0.91
CA LEU A 203 -6.02 10.25 -1.15
C LEU A 203 -5.41 11.11 -0.03
N LYS A 204 -6.14 12.14 0.42
CA LYS A 204 -5.72 12.98 1.56
C LYS A 204 -5.56 12.16 2.83
N ASN A 205 -6.53 11.32 3.15
CA ASN A 205 -6.47 10.46 4.34
C ASN A 205 -5.31 9.47 4.25
N THR A 206 -5.07 8.88 3.07
CA THR A 206 -3.94 7.96 2.87
C THR A 206 -2.61 8.66 3.02
N LEU A 207 -2.51 9.92 2.56
CA LEU A 207 -1.29 10.72 2.71
C LEU A 207 -1.00 11.02 4.19
N VAL A 208 -2.04 11.34 4.97
CA VAL A 208 -1.91 11.53 6.42
C VAL A 208 -1.47 10.24 7.11
N ILE A 209 -2.08 9.09 6.79
CA ILE A 209 -1.72 7.79 7.37
C ILE A 209 -0.27 7.41 7.03
N LEU A 210 0.14 7.61 5.77
CA LEU A 210 1.51 7.34 5.32
C LEU A 210 2.53 8.29 5.97
N GLY A 211 2.17 9.57 6.16
CA GLY A 211 3.01 10.54 6.86
C GLY A 211 3.22 10.14 8.32
N LEU A 212 2.13 9.78 9.02
CA LEU A 212 2.20 9.31 10.40
C LEU A 212 2.99 7.99 10.52
N SER A 213 2.81 7.07 9.58
CA SER A 213 3.56 5.80 9.60
C SER A 213 5.05 6.00 9.35
N LEU A 214 5.44 6.92 8.46
CA LEU A 214 6.83 7.28 8.23
C LEU A 214 7.47 7.87 9.49
N ILE A 215 6.77 8.82 10.14
CA ILE A 215 7.21 9.41 11.42
C ILE A 215 7.37 8.32 12.49
N LEU A 216 6.41 7.40 12.60
CA LEU A 216 6.46 6.30 13.55
C LEU A 216 7.67 5.39 13.31
N VAL A 217 7.95 5.01 12.05
CA VAL A 217 9.08 4.15 11.68
C VAL A 217 10.41 4.81 12.06
N VAL A 218 10.56 6.11 11.79
CA VAL A 218 11.78 6.87 12.15
C VAL A 218 11.96 6.93 13.67
N ASN A 219 10.90 7.25 14.43
CA ASN A 219 10.97 7.29 15.89
C ASN A 219 11.27 5.92 16.50
N LEU A 220 10.69 4.84 15.95
CA LEU A 220 10.93 3.48 16.41
C LEU A 220 12.38 3.05 16.16
N GLY A 221 12.97 3.42 15.02
CA GLY A 221 14.37 3.19 14.71
C GLY A 221 15.35 3.86 15.70
N ASN A 222 14.95 5.02 16.23
CA ASN A 222 15.72 5.77 17.23
C ASN A 222 15.42 5.36 18.68
N SER A 223 14.39 4.54 18.92
CA SER A 223 13.96 4.18 20.27
C SER A 223 14.96 3.23 20.96
N PRO A 224 15.18 3.36 22.28
CA PRO A 224 16.08 2.50 23.04
C PRO A 224 15.62 1.03 23.13
N ILE A 225 14.37 0.73 22.74
CA ILE A 225 13.85 -0.64 22.64
C ILE A 225 14.59 -1.43 21.57
N ALA A 226 14.97 -0.79 20.46
CA ALA A 226 15.89 -1.33 19.46
C ALA A 226 17.36 -1.26 19.91
N SER A 227 17.66 -0.85 21.14
CA SER A 227 18.99 -0.98 21.74
C SER A 227 19.01 -2.07 22.82
N SER A 228 17.87 -2.50 23.37
CA SER A 228 17.84 -3.52 24.42
C SER A 228 18.27 -4.91 23.96
N TYR A 229 18.14 -5.26 22.67
CA TYR A 229 18.74 -6.52 22.18
C TYR A 229 20.27 -6.48 22.18
N LYS A 230 20.90 -5.29 22.27
CA LYS A 230 22.35 -5.13 22.35
C LYS A 230 22.94 -5.68 23.66
N THR A 231 22.10 -5.91 24.67
CA THR A 231 22.54 -6.46 25.98
C THR A 231 22.35 -7.98 26.08
N TYR A 232 21.66 -8.62 25.12
CA TYR A 232 21.44 -10.06 25.15
C TYR A 232 22.25 -10.74 24.04
N LYS A 233 23.39 -11.33 24.42
CA LYS A 233 24.38 -12.04 23.59
C LYS A 233 25.21 -11.15 22.65
N ASP A 234 26.27 -10.56 23.19
CA ASP A 234 27.54 -10.60 22.49
C ASP A 234 28.26 -11.91 22.88
N PRO A 235 28.27 -12.96 22.04
CA PRO A 235 29.00 -14.20 22.33
C PRO A 235 30.53 -14.05 22.25
N ARG A 236 31.05 -12.88 21.83
CA ARG A 236 32.49 -12.57 21.83
C ARG A 236 32.94 -11.86 23.09
N ASP A 237 32.02 -11.34 23.90
CA ASP A 237 32.36 -10.85 25.25
C ASP A 237 32.39 -12.04 26.22
N ARG A 238 33.43 -12.87 26.08
CA ARG A 238 33.69 -14.04 26.92
C ARG A 238 34.21 -13.68 28.32
N SER A 239 34.34 -12.39 28.61
CA SER A 239 34.86 -11.91 29.89
C SER A 239 33.89 -12.14 31.05
N SER A 240 32.58 -12.24 30.76
CA SER A 240 31.52 -12.24 31.78
C SER A 240 30.62 -13.49 31.76
N MET A 241 30.96 -14.54 31.01
CA MET A 241 30.12 -15.74 30.95
C MET A 241 30.60 -16.77 31.99
N PRO A 242 29.84 -17.04 33.07
CA PRO A 242 30.18 -18.11 33.99
C PRO A 242 30.12 -19.43 33.23
N ILE A 243 31.25 -20.12 33.15
CA ILE A 243 31.35 -21.43 32.50
C ILE A 243 30.46 -22.40 33.32
N PRO A 244 29.39 -22.96 32.74
CA PRO A 244 28.54 -23.91 33.45
C PRO A 244 29.37 -25.11 33.88
N GLY A 245 29.56 -25.28 35.19
CA GLY A 245 30.29 -26.40 35.79
C GLY A 245 31.78 -26.17 36.07
N ALA A 246 32.34 -24.96 35.89
CA ALA A 246 33.75 -24.70 36.24
C ALA A 246 33.96 -24.14 37.66
N TYR A 247 32.91 -23.65 38.32
CA TYR A 247 33.00 -23.08 39.67
C TYR A 247 31.68 -23.37 40.40
N ASN A 248 31.69 -24.36 41.29
CA ASN A 248 30.60 -24.61 42.22
C ASN A 248 30.99 -24.02 43.58
N ASP A 249 30.08 -23.28 44.21
CA ASP A 249 30.31 -22.66 45.52
C ASP A 249 30.60 -23.72 46.61
N GLU A 250 30.12 -24.96 46.44
CA GLU A 250 30.47 -26.07 47.34
C GLU A 250 31.94 -26.48 47.22
N THR A 251 32.47 -26.50 45.98
CA THR A 251 33.87 -26.83 45.71
C THR A 251 34.78 -25.68 46.13
N ALA A 252 34.37 -24.43 45.92
CA ALA A 252 35.12 -23.24 46.31
C ALA A 252 35.39 -23.20 47.82
N ARG A 253 34.40 -23.58 48.66
CA ARG A 253 34.57 -23.72 50.11
C ARG A 253 35.60 -24.75 50.54
N THR A 254 35.93 -25.71 49.67
CA THR A 254 36.92 -26.76 49.97
C THR A 254 38.35 -26.31 49.68
N PHE A 255 38.54 -25.44 48.68
CA PHE A 255 39.87 -24.95 48.28
C PHE A 255 40.25 -23.64 48.97
N GLU A 256 39.28 -22.80 49.31
CA GLU A 256 39.49 -21.50 49.97
C GLU A 256 38.46 -21.29 51.10
N PRO A 257 38.53 -22.10 52.18
CA PRO A 257 37.56 -21.98 53.29
C PRO A 257 37.63 -20.61 53.97
N GLU A 258 38.82 -19.99 53.99
CA GLU A 258 39.09 -18.69 54.61
C GLU A 258 38.30 -17.54 53.94
N ALA A 259 38.00 -17.66 52.65
CA ALA A 259 37.23 -16.64 51.90
C ALA A 259 35.73 -16.63 52.29
N PHE A 260 35.25 -17.69 52.94
CA PHE A 260 33.86 -17.87 53.35
C PHE A 260 33.67 -17.84 54.87
N CYS A 261 34.75 -17.84 55.64
CA CYS A 261 34.73 -17.54 57.06
C CYS A 261 34.56 -16.02 57.21
N GLY A 262 33.35 -15.58 57.52
CA GLY A 262 33.13 -14.21 57.98
C GLY A 262 34.07 -13.92 59.15
N GLU A 263 34.69 -12.74 59.15
CA GLU A 263 35.64 -12.34 60.19
C GLU A 263 35.03 -12.58 61.58
N PRO A 264 35.75 -13.23 62.51
CA PRO A 264 35.29 -13.33 63.88
C PRO A 264 35.20 -11.90 64.45
N SER A 265 33.98 -11.53 64.87
CA SER A 265 33.72 -10.31 65.63
C SER A 265 34.72 -10.22 66.77
N SER A 266 35.53 -9.17 66.73
CA SER A 266 36.49 -8.79 67.75
C SER A 266 35.78 -8.29 69.00
N ASP A 267 35.18 -9.21 69.75
CA ASP A 267 34.73 -8.96 71.12
C ASP A 267 35.58 -9.81 72.06
N GLU A 268 36.76 -9.28 72.39
CA GLU A 268 37.46 -9.65 73.62
C GLU A 268 36.63 -9.16 74.83
N PRO A 269 36.58 -9.92 75.92
CA PRO A 269 37.25 -9.34 77.08
C PRO A 269 38.12 -10.36 77.83
N SER A 270 39.33 -9.88 78.09
CA SER A 270 40.25 -10.30 79.14
C SER A 270 39.59 -10.19 80.52
N SER A 271 39.61 -11.28 81.30
CA SER A 271 39.81 -11.26 82.76
C SER A 271 39.73 -12.67 83.38
N ASP A 272 40.86 -13.11 83.91
CA ASP A 272 41.07 -13.69 85.25
C ASP A 272 40.53 -15.07 85.70
N LEU A 273 41.50 -15.86 86.18
CA LEU A 273 41.51 -16.68 87.41
C LEU A 273 40.56 -17.90 87.54
N LEU A 274 41.11 -19.12 87.38
CA LEU A 274 41.61 -19.99 88.46
C LEU A 274 42.25 -21.27 87.91
#